data_AF-A0A7Y0SBG9-F1
#
_entry.id   AF-A0A7Y0SBG9-F1
#
_cell.length_a   1.000
_cell.length_b   1.000
_cell.length_c   1.000
_cell.angle_alpha   90.00
_cell.angle_beta   90.00
_cell.angle_gamma   90.00
#
_symmetry.space_group_name_H-M   'P 1'
#
loop_
_entity.id
_entity.type
_entity.pdbx_description
1 polymer ?
#
loop_
_entity_poly.entity_id
_entity_poly.type
_entity_poly.pdbx_seq_one_letter_code
_entity_poly.pdbx_strand_id
1 'polypeptide(L)'
;QRLYPDLALAFGLREDQSVSWFTRRSEDESLYAMLIEFFGNIKQSGELSTLEEKYIGHIEAFDYVDTRAFIRALDDKLPKWAPLFQKYSEEFDWRLIAALAYQE
;
A
#
# COMPACT_ATOMS: atom_id res chain seq x y z
N GLN A 1 8.01 -7.16 -9.14
CA GLN A 1 9.37 -6.60 -9.32
C GLN A 1 9.24 -5.08 -9.41
N ARG A 2 9.82 -4.32 -8.48
CA ARG A 2 9.72 -2.84 -8.46
C ARG A 2 10.81 -2.28 -9.37
N LEU A 3 10.43 -1.52 -10.41
CA LEU A 3 11.30 -1.19 -11.54
C LEU A 3 12.13 0.08 -11.37
N TYR A 4 11.82 0.97 -10.40
CA TYR A 4 12.50 2.27 -10.27
C TYR A 4 12.62 2.74 -8.80
N PRO A 5 13.78 2.58 -8.15
CA PRO A 5 14.01 2.99 -6.75
C PRO A 5 14.23 4.49 -6.55
N ASP A 6 14.51 5.24 -7.63
CA ASP A 6 14.82 6.68 -7.57
C ASP A 6 13.63 7.59 -7.91
N LEU A 7 12.45 7.03 -8.17
CA LEU A 7 11.25 7.81 -8.48
C LEU A 7 10.76 8.53 -7.21
N ALA A 8 10.86 9.86 -7.18
CA ALA A 8 10.42 10.69 -6.06
C ALA A 8 9.40 11.73 -6.50
N LEU A 9 8.43 12.04 -5.63
CA LEU A 9 7.51 13.16 -5.80
C LEU A 9 8.29 14.47 -5.66
N ALA A 10 8.32 15.30 -6.71
CA ALA A 10 8.98 16.60 -6.65
C ALA A 10 8.11 17.64 -5.92
N PHE A 11 6.86 17.80 -6.36
CA PHE A 11 5.82 18.62 -5.71
C PHE A 11 4.46 18.32 -6.35
N GLY A 12 3.38 18.60 -5.61
CA GLY A 12 2.01 18.52 -6.13
C GLY A 12 1.72 19.67 -7.09
N LEU A 13 1.22 19.37 -8.29
CA LEU A 13 0.85 20.38 -9.28
C LEU A 13 -0.56 20.96 -9.04
N ARG A 14 -1.42 20.23 -8.31
CA ARG A 14 -2.81 20.59 -8.02
C ARG A 14 -3.22 20.02 -6.66
N GLU A 15 -4.26 20.61 -6.09
CA GLU A 15 -4.95 20.08 -4.90
C GLU A 15 -5.61 18.72 -5.20
N ASP A 16 -5.81 17.94 -4.15
CA ASP A 16 -6.45 16.63 -4.21
C ASP A 16 -7.86 16.74 -4.81
N GLN A 17 -8.13 15.89 -5.80
CA GLN A 17 -9.41 15.84 -6.49
C GLN A 17 -10.16 14.60 -6.05
N SER A 18 -11.44 14.76 -5.70
CA SER A 18 -12.30 13.63 -5.40
C SER A 18 -12.49 12.76 -6.65
N VAL A 19 -12.27 11.45 -6.51
CA VAL A 19 -12.61 10.47 -7.53
C VAL A 19 -14.11 10.18 -7.45
N SER A 20 -14.79 10.15 -8.60
CA SER A 20 -16.24 9.93 -8.67
C SER A 20 -16.60 9.00 -9.82
N TRP A 21 -17.65 8.21 -9.61
CA TRP A 21 -18.21 7.37 -10.66
C TRP A 21 -19.19 8.17 -11.50
N PHE A 22 -19.06 8.05 -12.82
CA PHE A 22 -19.94 8.75 -13.76
C PHE A 22 -21.03 7.80 -14.25
N THR A 23 -22.27 8.28 -14.24
CA THR A 23 -23.42 7.55 -14.81
C THR A 23 -23.96 8.27 -16.03
N ARG A 24 -24.65 7.52 -16.90
CA ARG A 24 -25.38 8.12 -18.02
C ARG A 24 -26.53 8.96 -17.46
N ARG A 25 -26.68 10.18 -17.97
CA ARG A 25 -27.86 11.01 -17.67
C ARG A 25 -29.12 10.33 -18.19
N SER A 26 -30.12 10.23 -17.34
CA SER A 26 -31.41 9.60 -17.60
C SER A 26 -32.48 10.36 -16.82
N GLU A 27 -33.73 10.34 -17.30
CA GLU A 27 -34.88 10.79 -16.50
C GLU A 27 -35.16 9.83 -15.34
N ASP A 28 -34.76 8.56 -15.49
CA ASP A 28 -34.77 7.58 -14.41
C ASP A 28 -33.52 7.75 -13.52
N GLU A 29 -33.72 8.28 -12.31
CA GLU A 29 -32.68 8.52 -11.32
C GLU A 29 -32.46 7.34 -10.35
N SER A 30 -33.15 6.21 -10.52
CA SER A 30 -33.08 5.07 -9.59
C SER A 30 -31.67 4.56 -9.38
N LEU A 31 -30.88 4.43 -10.45
CA LEU A 31 -29.47 4.03 -10.37
C LEU A 31 -28.62 5.04 -9.60
N TYR A 32 -28.87 6.34 -9.81
CA TYR A 32 -28.14 7.39 -9.13
C TYR A 32 -28.43 7.37 -7.62
N ALA A 33 -29.69 7.20 -7.23
CA ALA A 33 -30.09 7.05 -5.84
C ALA A 33 -29.45 5.82 -5.18
N MET A 34 -29.44 4.67 -5.86
CA MET A 34 -28.78 3.45 -5.36
C MET A 34 -27.27 3.63 -5.19
N LEU A 35 -26.61 4.38 -6.06
CA LEU A 35 -25.18 4.67 -5.92
C LEU A 35 -24.88 5.55 -4.71
N ILE A 36 -25.72 6.55 -4.42
CA ILE A 36 -25.59 7.37 -3.20
C ILE A 36 -25.68 6.48 -1.97
N GLU A 37 -26.68 5.60 -1.91
CA GLU A 37 -26.86 4.69 -0.78
C GLU A 37 -25.67 3.72 -0.65
N PHE A 38 -25.24 3.12 -1.76
CA PHE A 38 -24.07 2.23 -1.80
C PHE A 38 -22.81 2.90 -1.24
N PHE A 39 -22.49 4.11 -1.70
CA PHE A 39 -21.31 4.83 -1.23
C PHE A 39 -21.45 5.32 0.22
N GLY A 40 -22.67 5.65 0.66
CA GLY A 40 -22.96 5.92 2.07
C GLY A 40 -22.65 4.70 2.95
N ASN A 41 -23.15 3.52 2.55
CA ASN A 41 -22.99 2.27 3.28
C ASN A 41 -21.53 1.81 3.37
N ILE A 42 -20.81 1.76 2.24
CA ILE A 42 -19.40 1.31 2.21
C ILE A 42 -18.45 2.28 2.93
N LYS A 43 -18.81 3.57 2.99
CA LYS A 43 -18.07 4.56 3.79
C LYS A 43 -18.35 4.39 5.27
N GLN A 44 -19.61 4.18 5.66
CA GLN A 44 -19.99 3.99 7.06
C GLN A 44 -19.44 2.67 7.63
N SER A 45 -19.37 1.61 6.82
CA SER A 45 -18.84 0.31 7.23
C SER A 45 -17.31 0.30 7.38
N GLY A 46 -16.59 1.29 6.83
CA GLY A 46 -15.12 1.32 6.79
C GLY A 46 -14.49 0.41 5.73
N GLU A 47 -15.30 -0.27 4.92
CA GLU A 47 -14.83 -1.09 3.81
C GLU A 47 -14.09 -0.26 2.76
N LEU A 48 -14.54 0.98 2.51
CA LEU A 48 -13.87 1.87 1.55
C LEU A 48 -12.45 2.20 2.00
N SER A 49 -12.25 2.51 3.29
CA SER A 49 -10.92 2.77 3.85
C SER A 49 -10.04 1.51 3.83
N THR A 50 -10.63 0.33 4.06
CA THR A 50 -9.90 -0.95 3.97
C THR A 50 -9.42 -1.21 2.53
N LEU A 51 -10.25 -0.88 1.54
CA LEU A 51 -9.91 -1.00 0.12
C LEU A 51 -8.79 -0.01 -0.25
N GLU A 52 -8.92 1.24 0.18
CA GLU A 52 -7.93 2.29 -0.03
C GLU A 52 -6.56 1.89 0.55
N GLU A 53 -6.52 1.44 1.80
CA GLU A 53 -5.28 0.99 2.44
C GLU A 53 -4.64 -0.17 1.66
N LYS A 54 -5.43 -1.17 1.27
CA LYS A 54 -4.95 -2.36 0.57
C LYS A 54 -4.33 -2.06 -0.81
N TYR A 55 -4.89 -1.11 -1.54
CA TYR A 55 -4.49 -0.85 -2.94
C TYR A 55 -3.70 0.44 -3.15
N ILE A 56 -3.83 1.42 -2.25
CA ILE A 56 -3.29 2.78 -2.37
C ILE A 56 -2.45 3.17 -1.14
N GLY A 57 -2.65 2.58 0.04
CA GLY A 57 -1.91 2.92 1.28
C GLY A 57 -0.39 2.81 1.14
N HIS A 58 0.10 1.92 0.27
CA HIS A 58 1.53 1.79 -0.02
C HIS A 58 2.12 2.90 -0.93
N ILE A 59 1.28 3.77 -1.49
CA ILE A 59 1.71 4.91 -2.33
C ILE A 59 2.04 6.12 -1.45
N GLU A 60 1.32 6.32 -0.34
CA GLU A 60 1.65 7.35 0.67
C GLU A 60 2.80 6.89 1.57
N ALA A 61 2.87 5.60 1.91
CA ALA A 61 4.06 4.97 2.50
C ALA A 61 5.22 4.80 1.50
N PHE A 62 5.23 5.56 0.39
CA PHE A 62 6.46 5.88 -0.32
C PHE A 62 7.26 6.91 0.50
N ASP A 63 7.54 6.55 1.75
CA ASP A 63 8.58 7.15 2.54
C ASP A 63 9.89 6.77 1.86
N TYR A 64 10.36 7.69 1.02
CA TYR A 64 11.62 7.61 0.28
C TYR A 64 12.80 7.22 1.20
N VAL A 65 12.73 7.59 2.49
CA VAL A 65 13.72 7.22 3.49
C VAL A 65 13.60 5.74 3.84
N ASP A 66 12.41 5.23 4.10
CA ASP A 66 12.19 3.84 4.52
C ASP A 66 12.47 2.83 3.41
N THR A 67 12.08 3.12 2.17
CA THR A 67 12.40 2.20 1.05
C THR A 67 13.91 2.15 0.82
N ARG A 68 14.61 3.29 0.92
CA ARG A 68 16.07 3.33 0.79
C ARG A 68 16.77 2.72 2.00
N ALA A 69 16.24 2.89 3.20
CA ALA A 69 16.74 2.25 4.42
C ALA A 69 16.55 0.73 4.37
N PHE A 70 15.43 0.26 3.85
CA PHE A 70 15.15 -1.16 3.60
C PHE A 70 16.11 -1.76 2.58
N ILE A 71 16.28 -1.11 1.42
CA ILE A 71 17.25 -1.57 0.40
C ILE A 71 18.67 -1.59 0.99
N ARG A 72 19.09 -0.53 1.70
CA ARG A 72 20.39 -0.54 2.39
C ARG A 72 20.49 -1.64 3.44
N ALA A 73 19.42 -1.93 4.18
CA ALA A 73 19.43 -3.02 5.15
C ALA A 73 19.55 -4.38 4.46
N LEU A 74 18.93 -4.58 3.30
CA LEU A 74 19.11 -5.77 2.48
C LEU A 74 20.54 -5.93 1.97
N ASP A 75 21.23 -4.83 1.65
CA ASP A 75 22.60 -4.87 1.12
C ASP A 75 23.67 -4.94 2.24
N ASP A 76 23.49 -4.18 3.33
CA ASP A 76 24.54 -3.97 4.35
C ASP A 76 24.34 -4.81 5.63
N LYS A 77 23.09 -5.14 5.97
CA LYS A 77 22.73 -5.85 7.22
C LYS A 77 22.38 -7.30 6.95
N LEU A 78 21.46 -7.57 6.01
CA LEU A 78 20.95 -8.92 5.76
C LEU A 78 22.06 -9.94 5.47
N PRO A 79 23.12 -9.67 4.69
CA PRO A 79 24.15 -10.67 4.42
C PRO A 79 24.91 -11.10 5.69
N LYS A 80 24.98 -10.24 6.71
CA LYS A 80 25.63 -10.55 7.99
C LYS A 80 24.78 -11.48 8.86
N TRP A 81 23.45 -11.36 8.78
CA TRP A 81 22.51 -12.09 9.64
C TRP A 81 21.81 -13.26 8.92
N ALA A 82 21.81 -13.30 7.59
CA ALA A 82 21.22 -14.36 6.78
C ALA A 82 21.66 -15.77 7.19
N PRO A 83 22.95 -16.03 7.51
CA PRO A 83 23.36 -17.35 7.99
C PRO A 83 22.66 -17.76 9.30
N LEU A 84 22.34 -16.81 10.18
CA LEU A 84 21.62 -17.09 11.42
C LEU A 84 20.15 -17.36 11.16
N PHE A 85 19.48 -16.55 10.34
CA PHE A 85 18.09 -16.80 9.97
C PHE A 85 17.93 -18.18 9.31
N GLN A 86 18.82 -18.55 8.39
CA GLN A 86 18.80 -19.86 7.74
C GLN A 86 19.06 -21.02 8.71
N LYS A 87 19.92 -20.82 9.71
CA LYS A 87 20.24 -21.85 10.70
C LYS A 87 19.09 -22.11 11.67
N TYR A 88 18.34 -21.07 12.04
CA TYR A 88 17.30 -21.13 13.07
C TYR A 88 15.87 -21.09 12.50
N SER A 89 15.70 -21.19 11.18
CA SER A 89 14.36 -21.13 10.58
C SER A 89 13.55 -22.42 10.72
N GLU A 90 14.18 -23.53 11.09
CA GLU A 90 13.53 -24.84 11.26
C GLU A 90 12.59 -25.16 10.08
N GLU A 91 11.28 -25.28 10.32
CA GLU A 91 10.26 -25.58 9.30
C GLU A 91 9.74 -24.33 8.55
N PHE A 92 10.09 -23.13 9.02
CA PHE A 92 9.66 -21.86 8.44
C PHE A 92 10.63 -21.36 7.36
N ASP A 93 10.10 -20.55 6.43
CA ASP A 93 10.94 -19.82 5.47
C ASP A 93 11.78 -18.77 6.22
N TRP A 94 13.12 -18.87 6.15
CA TRP A 94 14.03 -17.94 6.81
C TRP A 94 13.80 -16.48 6.40
N ARG A 95 13.25 -16.23 5.20
CA ARG A 95 12.90 -14.88 4.73
C ARG A 95 11.74 -14.28 5.53
N LEU A 96 10.82 -15.11 6.01
CA LEU A 96 9.73 -14.68 6.88
C LEU A 96 10.26 -14.22 8.23
N ILE A 97 11.20 -14.99 8.81
CA ILE A 97 11.83 -14.63 10.08
C ILE A 97 12.67 -13.36 9.94
N ALA A 98 13.42 -13.23 8.84
CA ALA A 98 14.18 -12.02 8.54
C ALA A 98 13.29 -10.79 8.35
N ALA A 99 12.10 -10.95 7.75
CA ALA A 99 11.13 -9.88 7.59
C ALA A 99 10.55 -9.43 8.95
N LEU A 100 10.21 -10.38 9.82
CA LEU A 100 9.73 -10.09 11.17
C LEU A 100 10.80 -9.33 11.99
N ALA A 101 12.04 -9.80 11.95
CA ALA A 101 13.16 -9.19 12.67
C ALA A 101 13.59 -7.82 12.11
N TYR A 102 13.19 -7.46 10.89
CA TYR A 102 13.41 -6.12 10.35
C TYR A 102 12.35 -5.11 10.82
N GLN A 103 11.15 -5.60 11.13
CA GLN A 103 10.03 -4.78 11.61
C GLN A 103 10.15 -4.41 13.09
N GLU A 104 10.86 -5.24 13.88
CA GLU A 104 11.26 -5.00 15.27
C GLU A 104 12.50 -4.09 15.37
#